data_AF-A0AAJ2ME61-F1
#
_entry.id   AF-A0AAJ2ME61-F1
#
_cell.length_a   1.000
_cell.length_b   1.000
_cell.length_c   1.000
_cell.angle_alpha   90.00
_cell.angle_beta   90.00
_cell.angle_gamma   90.00
#
_symmetry.space_group_name_H-M   'P 1'
#
loop_
_entity.id
_entity.type
_entity.pdbx_description
1 polymer ?
#
loop_
_entity_poly.entity_id
_entity_poly.type
_entity_poly.pdbx_seq_one_letter_code
_entity_poly.pdbx_strand_id
1 'polypeptide(L)'
;MIEPQGPLPPEIYWRRRVVAAGGALVVVGLVVALIVWMTSGSGDPQNTAATASVSSSSSASSTTSAPPASEPQAGGASGEPDAGGGAGGGAGAPAGPPAGSATPVESASPAGVPGAAGGPALCPDQAISVVLYTDKPTYTIGQNPVFTIVTTNAGLSECTRDVGKAVQNVIVRTLDGTRTLWSARDCSPLNTVNNVVLKPAQQVKDTITWSGTTSSPGCERPRTQVPAGSYSAIGKIGERESFPITFNMVAPAQQP
;
A
#
# COMPACT_ATOMS: atom_id res chain seq x y z
N MET A 1 19.35 -45.39 7.81
CA MET A 1 18.83 -44.87 9.09
C MET A 1 18.73 -43.35 8.94
N ILE A 2 17.69 -42.77 8.32
CA ILE A 2 16.32 -43.22 8.02
C ILE A 2 15.49 -43.43 9.30
N GLU A 3 14.62 -42.43 9.53
CA GLU A 3 13.35 -42.41 10.27
C GLU A 3 13.36 -42.56 11.81
N PRO A 4 12.33 -42.02 12.52
CA PRO A 4 11.09 -41.39 12.01
C PRO A 4 10.97 -39.87 12.25
N GLN A 5 10.17 -39.20 11.41
CA GLN A 5 9.60 -37.87 11.69
C GLN A 5 8.35 -38.04 12.59
N GLY A 6 8.21 -37.20 13.61
CA GLY A 6 7.01 -37.18 14.45
C GLY A 6 5.78 -36.59 13.72
N PRO A 7 4.55 -37.07 13.97
CA PRO A 7 3.36 -36.55 13.33
C PRO A 7 3.07 -35.11 13.78
N LEU A 8 3.03 -34.18 12.81
CA LEU A 8 2.55 -32.81 13.02
C LEU A 8 1.09 -32.83 13.51
N PRO A 9 0.68 -31.91 14.42
CA PRO A 9 -0.62 -31.99 15.09
C PRO A 9 -1.80 -31.91 14.09
N PRO A 10 -2.64 -32.95 14.00
CA PRO A 10 -3.68 -33.05 12.96
C PRO A 10 -4.80 -32.00 13.11
N GLU A 11 -4.91 -31.39 14.29
CA GLU A 11 -5.94 -30.40 14.63
C GLU A 11 -5.90 -29.15 13.73
N ILE A 12 -4.71 -28.67 13.35
CA ILE A 12 -4.58 -27.46 12.51
C ILE A 12 -5.08 -27.73 11.09
N TYR A 13 -4.80 -28.93 10.58
CA TYR A 13 -5.29 -29.39 9.28
C TYR A 13 -6.82 -29.52 9.28
N TRP A 14 -7.39 -30.18 10.29
CA TRP A 14 -8.83 -30.31 10.43
C TRP A 14 -9.54 -28.97 10.64
N ARG A 15 -9.03 -28.08 11.50
CA ARG A 15 -9.62 -26.74 11.69
C ARG A 15 -9.67 -25.95 10.38
N ARG A 16 -8.59 -25.92 9.59
CA ARG A 16 -8.59 -25.25 8.29
C ARG A 16 -9.56 -25.89 7.29
N ARG A 17 -9.64 -27.23 7.25
CA ARG A 17 -10.52 -27.95 6.32
C ARG A 17 -12.01 -27.84 6.68
N VAL A 18 -12.35 -27.81 7.97
CA VAL A 18 -13.71 -27.56 8.47
C VAL A 18 -14.13 -26.11 8.21
N VAL A 19 -13.27 -25.12 8.46
CA VAL A 19 -13.55 -23.70 8.15
C VAL A 19 -13.76 -23.50 6.64
N ALA A 20 -12.95 -24.13 5.79
CA ALA A 20 -13.11 -24.08 4.34
C ALA A 20 -14.44 -24.71 3.88
N ALA A 21 -14.80 -25.89 4.41
CA ALA A 21 -16.06 -26.56 4.09
C ALA A 21 -17.29 -25.76 4.57
N GLY A 22 -17.26 -25.24 5.80
CA GLY A 22 -18.33 -24.39 6.35
C GLY A 22 -18.49 -23.10 5.56
N GLY A 23 -17.38 -22.42 5.22
CA GLY A 23 -17.40 -21.23 4.36
C GLY A 23 -17.99 -21.49 2.99
N ALA A 24 -17.63 -22.62 2.35
CA ALA A 24 -18.21 -23.02 1.07
C ALA A 24 -19.73 -23.26 1.16
N LEU A 25 -20.21 -23.93 2.22
CA LEU A 25 -21.64 -24.14 2.44
C LEU A 25 -22.39 -22.82 2.70
N VAL A 26 -21.81 -21.87 3.43
CA VAL A 26 -22.39 -20.53 3.62
C VAL A 26 -22.47 -19.76 2.30
N VAL A 27 -21.43 -19.80 1.46
CA VAL A 27 -21.45 -19.15 0.13
C VAL A 27 -22.50 -19.79 -0.78
N VAL A 28 -22.60 -21.12 -0.83
CA VAL A 28 -23.65 -21.81 -1.60
C VAL A 28 -25.04 -21.47 -1.07
N GLY A 29 -25.24 -21.44 0.25
CA GLY A 29 -26.50 -21.03 0.87
C GLY A 29 -26.89 -19.59 0.53
N LEU A 30 -25.94 -18.66 0.54
CA LEU A 30 -26.16 -17.26 0.13
C LEU A 30 -26.50 -17.15 -1.37
N VAL A 31 -25.81 -17.89 -2.25
CA VAL A 31 -26.13 -17.90 -3.69
C VAL A 31 -27.51 -18.48 -3.95
N VAL A 32 -27.89 -19.58 -3.30
CA VAL A 32 -29.25 -20.15 -3.40
C VAL A 32 -30.30 -19.18 -2.86
N ALA A 33 -30.04 -18.51 -1.73
CA ALA A 33 -30.96 -17.50 -1.18
C ALA A 33 -31.12 -16.30 -2.13
N LEU A 34 -30.04 -15.83 -2.77
CA LEU A 34 -30.07 -14.74 -3.74
C LEU A 34 -30.87 -15.15 -5.01
N ILE A 35 -30.68 -16.38 -5.51
CA ILE A 35 -31.48 -16.93 -6.62
C ILE A 35 -32.97 -17.04 -6.25
N VAL A 36 -33.29 -17.51 -5.04
CA VAL A 36 -34.67 -17.60 -4.55
C VAL A 36 -35.27 -16.20 -4.39
N TRP A 37 -34.53 -15.23 -3.87
CA TRP A 37 -34.98 -13.84 -3.76
C TRP A 37 -35.25 -13.21 -5.13
N MET A 38 -34.37 -13.49 -6.11
CA MET A 38 -34.50 -12.98 -7.49
C MET A 38 -35.61 -13.67 -8.31
N THR A 39 -36.01 -14.89 -7.94
CA THR A 39 -37.15 -15.60 -8.58
C THR A 39 -38.49 -15.41 -7.85
N SER A 40 -38.48 -15.02 -6.57
CA SER A 40 -39.69 -14.86 -5.73
C SER A 40 -40.18 -13.40 -5.65
N GLY A 41 -39.95 -12.59 -6.70
CA GLY A 41 -40.22 -11.16 -6.73
C GLY A 41 -41.71 -10.78 -6.81
N SER A 42 -42.48 -11.00 -5.73
CA SER A 42 -43.83 -10.45 -5.54
C SER A 42 -44.24 -10.47 -4.06
N GLY A 43 -44.52 -9.30 -3.48
CA GLY A 43 -45.02 -9.15 -2.11
C GLY A 43 -44.47 -7.92 -1.38
N ASP A 44 -45.36 -7.03 -0.95
CA ASP A 44 -45.03 -5.76 -0.29
C ASP A 44 -44.45 -5.90 1.13
N PRO A 45 -43.60 -4.94 1.58
CA PRO A 45 -43.03 -4.97 2.92
C PRO A 45 -44.02 -4.41 3.96
N GLN A 46 -44.30 -5.19 5.02
CA GLN A 46 -44.91 -4.65 6.24
C GLN A 46 -43.87 -4.40 7.33
N ASN A 47 -43.93 -3.21 7.92
CA ASN A 47 -43.19 -2.84 9.12
C ASN A 47 -43.63 -3.68 10.33
N THR A 48 -42.68 -4.03 11.20
CA THR A 48 -42.86 -4.00 12.65
C THR A 48 -41.48 -3.75 13.29
N ALA A 49 -41.43 -2.94 14.34
CA ALA A 49 -40.20 -2.47 14.98
C ALA A 49 -40.03 -3.09 16.40
N ALA A 50 -39.08 -2.54 17.16
CA ALA A 50 -38.91 -2.69 18.62
C ALA A 50 -38.28 -4.02 19.12
N THR A 51 -37.58 -4.10 20.28
CA THR A 51 -36.93 -3.09 21.16
C THR A 51 -36.09 -3.82 22.24
N ALA A 52 -35.09 -3.12 22.83
CA ALA A 52 -34.33 -3.49 24.05
C ALA A 52 -33.35 -4.69 23.90
N SER A 53 -32.22 -4.85 24.62
CA SER A 53 -31.81 -4.51 26.01
C SER A 53 -32.50 -5.39 27.06
N VAL A 54 -31.88 -5.94 28.13
CA VAL A 54 -30.49 -5.92 28.67
C VAL A 54 -29.94 -7.40 28.72
N SER A 55 -28.92 -7.88 29.45
CA SER A 55 -28.00 -7.43 30.51
C SER A 55 -26.67 -8.21 30.41
N SER A 56 -25.50 -7.67 30.77
CA SER A 56 -24.87 -7.58 32.12
C SER A 56 -24.44 -8.91 32.77
N SER A 57 -23.11 -9.12 32.88
CA SER A 57 -22.34 -9.68 34.02
C SER A 57 -21.13 -10.52 33.58
N SER A 58 -19.98 -10.56 34.28
CA SER A 58 -19.41 -9.70 35.34
C SER A 58 -17.93 -10.11 35.60
N SER A 59 -17.19 -9.26 36.31
CA SER A 59 -15.97 -9.58 37.11
C SER A 59 -14.63 -9.82 36.37
N ALA A 60 -13.47 -9.44 36.95
CA ALA A 60 -13.19 -8.49 38.03
C ALA A 60 -11.69 -8.14 38.14
N SER A 61 -11.39 -6.90 38.58
CA SER A 61 -10.25 -6.48 39.42
C SER A 61 -8.79 -6.67 38.92
N SER A 62 -7.80 -5.86 39.31
CA SER A 62 -7.72 -4.50 39.94
C SER A 62 -6.22 -4.05 39.83
N THR A 63 -5.63 -3.00 40.44
CA THR A 63 -5.94 -2.05 41.54
C THR A 63 -4.97 -0.85 41.45
N THR A 64 -5.24 0.27 42.15
CA THR A 64 -4.22 1.21 42.72
C THR A 64 -3.34 2.02 41.73
N SER A 65 -3.21 3.36 41.79
CA SER A 65 -3.87 4.39 42.62
C SER A 65 -3.77 5.80 42.00
N ALA A 66 -4.52 6.75 42.57
CA ALA A 66 -4.46 8.21 42.38
C ALA A 66 -4.79 8.87 43.76
N PRO A 67 -5.07 10.19 43.94
CA PRO A 67 -4.92 11.41 43.11
C PRO A 67 -4.14 12.49 43.95
N PRO A 68 -4.45 13.82 44.04
CA PRO A 68 -5.14 14.78 43.16
C PRO A 68 -4.44 16.16 42.91
N ALA A 69 -4.97 16.87 41.90
CA ALA A 69 -5.13 18.32 41.63
C ALA A 69 -4.50 19.44 42.51
N SER A 70 -4.24 20.58 41.84
CA SER A 70 -4.68 21.93 42.27
C SER A 70 -4.73 22.95 41.10
N GLU A 71 -5.72 23.84 41.14
CA GLU A 71 -6.03 25.00 40.27
C GLU A 71 -5.91 26.30 41.14
N PRO A 72 -6.34 27.52 40.74
CA PRO A 72 -6.23 28.27 39.46
C PRO A 72 -5.74 29.74 39.68
N GLN A 73 -5.54 30.55 38.60
CA GLN A 73 -5.64 32.05 38.55
C GLN A 73 -5.21 32.60 37.15
N ALA A 74 -5.44 33.86 36.73
CA ALA A 74 -6.65 34.73 36.69
C ALA A 74 -6.37 36.05 35.90
N GLY A 75 -7.31 36.53 35.06
CA GLY A 75 -7.26 37.82 34.32
C GLY A 75 -6.32 37.85 33.08
N GLY A 76 -6.44 38.74 32.09
CA GLY A 76 -7.41 39.83 31.78
C GLY A 76 -6.71 41.05 31.13
N ALA A 77 -7.32 41.89 30.26
CA ALA A 77 -8.60 41.86 29.53
C ALA A 77 -8.66 43.01 28.45
N SER A 78 -9.71 43.02 27.60
CA SER A 78 -10.22 44.14 26.73
C SER A 78 -9.41 44.60 25.49
N GLY A 79 -10.14 44.92 24.38
CA GLY A 79 -9.61 45.61 23.18
C GLY A 79 -10.44 45.46 21.88
N GLU A 80 -11.36 46.39 21.61
CA GLU A 80 -12.17 46.52 20.36
C GLU A 80 -12.37 48.03 20.08
N PRO A 81 -12.23 48.55 18.82
CA PRO A 81 -13.36 48.82 17.88
C PRO A 81 -13.12 48.24 16.46
N ASP A 82 -14.12 48.01 15.56
CA ASP A 82 -14.99 48.94 14.79
C ASP A 82 -14.24 49.72 13.66
N ALA A 83 -14.69 49.91 12.40
CA ALA A 83 -15.91 49.50 11.66
C ALA A 83 -15.77 49.58 10.10
N GLY A 84 -16.73 48.98 9.38
CA GLY A 84 -17.23 49.44 8.06
C GLY A 84 -16.48 49.00 6.77
N GLY A 85 -17.12 48.94 5.59
CA GLY A 85 -18.55 49.09 5.26
C GLY A 85 -18.81 49.73 3.89
N GLY A 86 -19.57 49.07 2.99
CA GLY A 86 -19.99 49.67 1.70
C GLY A 86 -20.64 48.65 0.74
N ALA A 87 -21.71 49.05 0.04
CA ALA A 87 -22.50 48.16 -0.82
C ALA A 87 -23.20 48.89 -1.98
N GLY A 88 -23.63 48.14 -3.00
CA GLY A 88 -24.42 48.58 -4.15
C GLY A 88 -23.82 48.11 -5.49
N GLY A 89 -24.59 47.76 -6.52
CA GLY A 89 -26.06 47.68 -6.62
C GLY A 89 -26.58 48.28 -7.93
N GLY A 90 -27.11 47.46 -8.83
CA GLY A 90 -27.70 47.92 -10.10
C GLY A 90 -28.13 46.76 -10.99
N ALA A 91 -29.33 46.86 -11.58
CA ALA A 91 -29.93 45.83 -12.43
C ALA A 91 -30.56 46.46 -13.68
N GLY A 92 -30.71 45.69 -14.75
CA GLY A 92 -31.39 46.13 -15.97
C GLY A 92 -31.57 45.03 -17.01
N ALA A 93 -32.81 44.77 -17.40
CA ALA A 93 -33.22 43.98 -18.57
C ALA A 93 -34.25 44.80 -19.37
N PRO A 94 -34.46 44.51 -20.66
CA PRO A 94 -35.71 43.82 -21.03
C PRO A 94 -35.59 42.85 -22.24
N ALA A 95 -36.73 42.33 -22.70
CA ALA A 95 -36.91 41.39 -23.83
C ALA A 95 -36.77 42.07 -25.24
N GLY A 96 -36.83 41.37 -26.40
CA GLY A 96 -37.30 40.01 -26.68
C GLY A 96 -37.04 39.47 -28.11
N PRO A 97 -37.74 38.40 -28.57
CA PRO A 97 -37.44 37.54 -29.75
C PRO A 97 -38.13 38.02 -31.06
N PRO A 98 -38.08 37.33 -32.26
CA PRO A 98 -37.79 35.89 -32.49
C PRO A 98 -37.12 35.44 -33.83
N ALA A 99 -37.00 34.10 -33.94
CA ALA A 99 -37.00 33.25 -35.16
C ALA A 99 -35.77 33.18 -36.09
N GLY A 100 -35.36 31.95 -36.43
CA GLY A 100 -34.33 31.67 -37.45
C GLY A 100 -33.84 30.20 -37.46
N SER A 101 -34.42 29.39 -38.36
CA SER A 101 -33.92 28.10 -38.89
C SER A 101 -33.19 27.11 -37.98
N ALA A 102 -33.82 25.95 -37.71
CA ALA A 102 -33.11 24.74 -37.29
C ALA A 102 -32.43 24.07 -38.50
N THR A 103 -31.15 23.72 -38.37
CA THR A 103 -30.45 22.77 -39.26
C THR A 103 -30.26 21.43 -38.56
N PRO A 104 -30.27 20.29 -39.27
CA PRO A 104 -29.96 19.00 -38.66
C PRO A 104 -28.49 18.95 -38.24
N VAL A 105 -28.22 18.65 -36.97
CA VAL A 105 -26.90 18.18 -36.56
C VAL A 105 -26.71 16.76 -37.06
N GLU A 106 -25.96 16.64 -38.16
CA GLU A 106 -25.54 15.35 -38.70
C GLU A 106 -24.79 14.57 -37.62
N SER A 107 -25.19 13.31 -37.39
CA SER A 107 -24.63 12.48 -36.33
C SER A 107 -23.23 12.00 -36.69
N ALA A 108 -22.25 12.89 -36.56
CA ALA A 108 -20.84 12.60 -36.75
C ALA A 108 -20.39 11.46 -35.83
N SER A 109 -20.33 10.25 -36.39
CA SER A 109 -19.67 9.10 -35.76
C SER A 109 -18.26 9.52 -35.31
N PRO A 110 -17.78 9.12 -34.11
CA PRO A 110 -16.45 9.47 -33.65
C PRO A 110 -15.39 8.95 -34.63
N ALA A 111 -14.92 9.84 -35.50
CA ALA A 111 -13.83 9.55 -36.41
C ALA A 111 -12.61 9.14 -35.57
N GLY A 112 -12.09 7.94 -35.80
CA GLY A 112 -10.96 7.42 -35.04
C GLY A 112 -9.80 8.42 -35.11
N VAL A 113 -9.42 8.98 -33.96
CA VAL A 113 -8.34 9.96 -33.88
C VAL A 113 -7.10 9.39 -34.58
N PRO A 114 -6.52 10.11 -35.57
CA PRO A 114 -5.36 9.62 -36.30
C PRO A 114 -4.26 9.20 -35.33
N GLY A 115 -3.78 7.97 -35.46
CA GLY A 115 -2.78 7.41 -34.57
C GLY A 115 -1.51 8.27 -34.60
N ALA A 116 -1.30 9.05 -33.55
CA ALA A 116 -0.08 9.82 -33.39
C ALA A 116 1.10 8.85 -33.39
N ALA A 117 2.02 9.00 -34.33
CA ALA A 117 3.26 8.23 -34.41
C ALA A 117 4.26 8.69 -33.34
N GLY A 118 3.85 8.60 -32.08
CA GLY A 118 4.70 8.84 -30.91
C GLY A 118 5.69 7.70 -30.71
N GLY A 119 6.81 8.02 -30.05
CA GLY A 119 7.66 6.99 -29.44
C GLY A 119 6.87 6.16 -28.42
N PRO A 120 7.33 4.94 -28.09
CA PRO A 120 6.57 4.00 -27.28
C PRO A 120 6.23 4.63 -25.92
N ALA A 121 4.92 4.72 -25.64
CA ALA A 121 4.37 5.50 -24.53
C ALA A 121 5.09 5.20 -23.22
N LEU A 122 5.53 6.23 -22.49
CA LEU A 122 6.20 6.03 -21.20
C LEU A 122 5.21 5.48 -20.18
N CYS A 123 5.61 4.46 -19.42
CA CYS A 123 4.80 3.94 -18.33
C CYS A 123 4.68 5.02 -17.25
N PRO A 124 3.47 5.56 -16.99
CA PRO A 124 3.29 6.53 -15.92
C PRO A 124 3.42 5.83 -14.57
N ASP A 125 3.87 6.57 -13.55
CA ASP A 125 4.24 5.99 -12.26
C ASP A 125 3.12 5.16 -11.61
N GLN A 126 1.85 5.59 -11.71
CA GLN A 126 0.71 4.82 -11.21
C GLN A 126 0.53 3.44 -11.88
N ALA A 127 0.98 3.26 -13.12
CA ALA A 127 0.94 1.97 -13.83
C ALA A 127 2.11 1.05 -13.48
N ILE A 128 3.13 1.52 -12.75
CA ILE A 128 4.25 0.68 -12.28
C ILE A 128 3.99 0.19 -10.86
N SER A 129 4.04 -1.12 -10.67
CA SER A 129 4.09 -1.76 -9.35
C SER A 129 5.51 -2.27 -9.06
N VAL A 130 5.97 -2.10 -7.82
CA VAL A 130 7.30 -2.49 -7.36
C VAL A 130 7.14 -3.40 -6.15
N VAL A 131 7.74 -4.59 -6.19
CA VAL A 131 7.76 -5.53 -5.06
C VAL A 131 9.21 -5.90 -4.77
N LEU A 132 9.60 -5.86 -3.49
CA LEU A 132 10.89 -6.37 -3.03
C LEU A 132 10.70 -7.78 -2.48
N TYR A 133 11.61 -8.68 -2.84
CA TYR A 133 11.76 -10.01 -2.23
C TYR A 133 13.16 -10.13 -1.64
N THR A 134 13.33 -11.10 -0.74
CA THR A 134 14.64 -11.50 -0.21
C THR A 134 14.72 -13.03 -0.22
N ASP A 135 15.90 -13.60 -0.47
CA ASP A 135 16.01 -15.05 -0.73
C ASP A 135 15.86 -15.92 0.53
N LYS A 136 16.05 -15.34 1.73
CA LYS A 136 15.86 -15.99 3.04
C LYS A 136 15.25 -15.02 4.05
N PRO A 137 14.38 -15.48 4.97
CA PRO A 137 13.86 -14.63 6.06
C PRO A 137 14.90 -14.33 7.15
N THR A 138 16.03 -15.06 7.17
CA THR A 138 17.09 -14.97 8.17
C THR A 138 18.45 -15.23 7.54
N TYR A 139 19.44 -14.42 7.90
CA TYR A 139 20.84 -14.53 7.48
C TYR A 139 21.77 -14.53 8.69
N THR A 140 22.89 -15.24 8.62
CA THR A 140 23.96 -15.12 9.61
C THR A 140 24.76 -13.84 9.36
N ILE A 141 25.25 -13.17 10.40
CA ILE A 141 26.24 -12.10 10.28
C ILE A 141 27.46 -12.62 9.49
N GLY A 142 27.93 -11.84 8.51
CA GLY A 142 28.96 -12.24 7.55
C GLY A 142 28.42 -12.95 6.29
N GLN A 143 27.13 -13.33 6.24
CA GLN A 143 26.44 -13.61 4.98
C GLN A 143 26.06 -12.30 4.28
N ASN A 144 25.84 -12.39 2.97
CA ASN A 144 25.38 -11.30 2.14
C ASN A 144 23.87 -11.46 1.82
N PRO A 145 22.96 -10.69 2.42
CA PRO A 145 21.53 -10.75 2.08
C PRO A 145 21.28 -10.41 0.61
N VAL A 146 20.47 -11.23 -0.05
CA VAL A 146 20.10 -11.03 -1.46
C VAL A 146 18.69 -10.45 -1.51
N PHE A 147 18.53 -9.37 -2.26
CA PHE A 147 17.26 -8.68 -2.49
C PHE A 147 16.94 -8.66 -3.98
N THR A 148 15.73 -9.06 -4.36
CA THR A 148 15.26 -9.01 -5.76
C THR A 148 14.12 -8.00 -5.86
N ILE A 149 14.34 -6.95 -6.65
CA ILE A 149 13.26 -6.03 -7.07
C ILE A 149 12.55 -6.65 -8.25
N VAL A 150 11.21 -6.63 -8.20
CA VAL A 150 10.32 -7.02 -9.29
C VAL A 150 9.50 -5.81 -9.70
N THR A 151 9.78 -5.28 -10.89
CA THR A 151 9.05 -4.17 -11.50
C THR A 151 8.00 -4.73 -12.45
N THR A 152 6.74 -4.34 -12.27
CA THR A 152 5.61 -4.87 -13.05
C THR A 152 4.82 -3.73 -13.69
N ASN A 153 4.45 -3.85 -14.96
CA ASN A 153 3.41 -3.01 -15.54
C ASN A 153 2.04 -3.53 -15.07
N ALA A 154 1.41 -2.79 -14.16
CA ALA A 154 0.06 -3.02 -13.64
C ALA A 154 -1.03 -2.24 -14.41
N GLY A 155 -0.65 -1.51 -15.46
CA GLY A 155 -1.57 -0.88 -16.40
C GLY A 155 -2.13 -1.86 -17.44
N LEU A 156 -3.13 -1.39 -18.20
CA LEU A 156 -3.85 -2.18 -19.22
C LEU A 156 -3.27 -2.06 -20.63
N SER A 157 -2.22 -1.24 -20.82
CA SER A 157 -1.56 -0.99 -22.11
C SER A 157 -0.05 -1.25 -22.00
N GLU A 158 0.59 -1.59 -23.11
CA GLU A 158 2.05 -1.68 -23.14
C GLU A 158 2.71 -0.29 -23.11
N CYS A 159 3.87 -0.19 -22.48
CA CYS A 159 4.57 1.08 -22.26
C CYS A 159 6.07 0.86 -21.99
N THR A 160 6.90 1.90 -22.13
CA THR A 160 8.34 1.86 -21.84
C THR A 160 8.66 2.43 -20.47
N ARG A 161 9.51 1.77 -19.69
CA ARG A 161 10.01 2.30 -18.40
C ARG A 161 11.51 2.06 -18.26
N ASP A 162 12.22 3.03 -17.70
CA ASP A 162 13.57 2.77 -17.16
C ASP A 162 13.45 1.86 -15.93
N VAL A 163 14.10 0.71 -15.99
CA VAL A 163 14.23 -0.26 -14.88
C VAL A 163 15.71 -0.49 -14.53
N GLY A 164 16.58 0.40 -14.99
CA GLY A 164 18.01 0.39 -14.77
C GLY A 164 18.42 0.91 -13.40
N LYS A 165 19.71 0.73 -13.11
CA LYS A 165 20.35 1.17 -11.87
C LYS A 165 20.21 2.69 -11.65
N ALA A 166 20.12 3.47 -12.74
CA ALA A 166 19.89 4.91 -12.72
C ALA A 166 18.68 5.34 -11.87
N VAL A 167 17.58 4.58 -11.89
CA VAL A 167 16.36 4.86 -11.11
C VAL A 167 16.12 3.89 -9.94
N GLN A 168 16.90 2.83 -9.85
CA GLN A 168 16.73 1.78 -8.84
C GLN A 168 17.36 2.16 -7.48
N ASN A 169 16.78 1.67 -6.37
CA ASN A 169 17.47 1.57 -5.08
C ASN A 169 16.91 0.42 -4.22
N VAL A 170 17.71 -0.14 -3.32
CA VAL A 170 17.24 -0.93 -2.17
C VAL A 170 17.70 -0.22 -0.91
N ILE A 171 16.80 0.02 0.03
CA ILE A 171 17.09 0.71 1.29
C ILE A 171 16.80 -0.25 2.45
N VAL A 172 17.81 -0.52 3.28
CA VAL A 172 17.67 -1.30 4.52
C VAL A 172 17.58 -0.34 5.70
N ARG A 173 16.59 -0.57 6.57
CA ARG A 173 16.34 0.20 7.78
C ARG A 173 16.23 -0.70 9.01
N THR A 174 16.29 -0.06 10.17
CA THR A 174 15.82 -0.63 11.44
C THR A 174 14.34 -1.08 11.34
N LEU A 175 13.91 -2.02 12.19
CA LEU A 175 12.54 -2.58 12.12
C LEU A 175 11.45 -1.52 12.30
N ASP A 176 11.70 -0.50 13.13
CA ASP A 176 10.81 0.66 13.32
C ASP A 176 10.72 1.60 12.11
N GLY A 177 11.50 1.36 11.06
CA GLY A 177 11.52 2.15 9.82
C GLY A 177 12.15 3.53 9.93
N THR A 178 12.58 3.97 11.13
CA THR A 178 13.00 5.35 11.42
C THR A 178 14.45 5.65 11.01
N ARG A 179 15.36 4.66 11.13
CA ARG A 179 16.79 4.82 10.80
C ARG A 179 17.15 3.97 9.59
N THR A 180 17.54 4.62 8.49
CA THR A 180 18.24 3.97 7.39
C THR A 180 19.63 3.53 7.85
N LEU A 181 19.98 2.29 7.54
CA LEU A 181 21.26 1.67 7.87
C LEU A 181 22.15 1.52 6.64
N TRP A 182 21.53 1.23 5.48
CA TRP A 182 22.22 1.06 4.21
C TRP A 182 21.31 1.42 3.02
N SER A 183 21.91 1.89 1.92
CA SER A 183 21.25 2.08 0.63
C SER A 183 22.16 1.62 -0.51
N ALA A 184 21.58 0.96 -1.51
CA ALA A 184 22.32 0.34 -2.62
C ALA A 184 23.10 1.35 -3.49
N ARG A 185 22.70 2.63 -3.46
CA ARG A 185 23.36 3.71 -4.22
C ARG A 185 24.52 4.39 -3.49
N ASP A 186 24.70 4.12 -2.20
CA ASP A 186 25.53 4.94 -1.33
C ASP A 186 27.03 4.90 -1.67
N CYS A 187 27.59 3.70 -1.85
CA CYS A 187 29.03 3.53 -2.11
C CYS A 187 29.40 3.46 -3.59
N SER A 188 28.42 3.18 -4.46
CA SER A 188 28.62 3.01 -5.89
C SER A 188 27.31 3.30 -6.63
N PRO A 189 26.97 4.58 -6.83
CA PRO A 189 25.75 4.97 -7.56
C PRO A 189 25.90 4.63 -9.04
N LEU A 190 25.45 3.43 -9.42
CA LEU A 190 25.42 2.96 -10.79
C LEU A 190 24.33 3.70 -11.58
N ASN A 191 24.72 4.59 -12.49
CA ASN A 191 23.80 5.42 -13.27
C ASN A 191 23.39 4.78 -14.62
N THR A 192 23.33 3.45 -14.69
CA THR A 192 22.97 2.71 -15.91
C THR A 192 21.45 2.78 -16.15
N VAL A 193 21.04 3.41 -17.24
CA VAL A 193 19.64 3.39 -17.75
C VAL A 193 19.38 2.07 -18.47
N ASN A 194 18.18 1.51 -18.30
CA ASN A 194 17.70 0.32 -19.00
C ASN A 194 16.20 0.47 -19.34
N ASN A 195 15.92 1.06 -20.50
CA ASN A 195 14.56 1.25 -20.99
C ASN A 195 13.97 -0.06 -21.53
N VAL A 196 12.99 -0.61 -20.84
CA VAL A 196 12.31 -1.86 -21.23
C VAL A 196 10.86 -1.58 -21.61
N VAL A 197 10.41 -2.15 -22.73
CA VAL A 197 8.99 -2.21 -23.10
C VAL A 197 8.31 -3.28 -22.25
N LEU A 198 7.33 -2.88 -21.45
CA LEU A 198 6.56 -3.71 -20.55
C LEU A 198 5.13 -3.84 -21.07
N LYS A 199 4.74 -5.05 -21.47
CA LYS A 199 3.32 -5.40 -21.71
C LYS A 199 2.54 -5.46 -20.39
N PRO A 200 1.19 -5.40 -20.41
CA PRO A 200 0.38 -5.61 -19.22
C PRO A 200 0.77 -6.88 -18.46
N ALA A 201 0.89 -6.78 -17.13
CA ALA A 201 1.40 -7.80 -16.21
C ALA A 201 2.84 -8.32 -16.45
N GLN A 202 3.58 -7.77 -17.43
CA GLN A 202 4.98 -8.14 -17.66
C GLN A 202 5.86 -7.69 -16.48
N GLN A 203 6.73 -8.59 -16.03
CA GLN A 203 7.68 -8.37 -14.93
C GLN A 203 9.11 -8.28 -15.46
N VAL A 204 9.88 -7.34 -14.94
CA VAL A 204 11.35 -7.36 -14.97
C VAL A 204 11.85 -7.60 -13.55
N LYS A 205 12.85 -8.48 -13.40
CA LYS A 205 13.46 -8.82 -12.12
C LYS A 205 14.93 -8.44 -12.15
N ASP A 206 15.41 -7.85 -11.07
CA ASP A 206 16.81 -7.49 -10.90
C ASP A 206 17.23 -7.67 -9.44
N THR A 207 18.48 -8.09 -9.22
CA THR A 207 18.96 -8.58 -7.92
C THR A 207 20.13 -7.74 -7.41
N ILE A 208 20.00 -7.30 -6.17
CA ILE A 208 20.98 -6.52 -5.43
C ILE A 208 21.46 -7.37 -4.24
N THR A 209 22.77 -7.57 -4.15
CA THR A 209 23.41 -8.26 -3.03
C THR A 209 23.96 -7.24 -2.04
N TRP A 210 23.51 -7.30 -0.78
CA TRP A 210 24.02 -6.45 0.29
C TRP A 210 25.11 -7.18 1.10
N SER A 211 26.12 -6.45 1.56
CA SER A 211 27.24 -6.98 2.36
C SER A 211 26.96 -7.07 3.87
N GLY A 212 25.72 -6.86 4.32
CA GLY A 212 25.39 -6.81 5.76
C GLY A 212 26.05 -5.65 6.54
N THR A 213 26.63 -4.66 5.84
CA THR A 213 27.32 -3.51 6.44
C THR A 213 26.64 -2.19 6.09
N THR A 214 26.67 -1.25 7.04
CA THR A 214 26.08 0.09 6.93
C THR A 214 26.66 0.91 5.76
N SER A 215 26.02 2.04 5.45
CA SER A 215 26.57 3.05 4.53
C SER A 215 26.18 4.48 4.92
N SER A 216 26.87 5.43 4.30
CA SER A 216 26.43 6.83 4.14
C SER A 216 26.54 7.19 2.66
N PRO A 217 25.88 8.25 2.16
CA PRO A 217 26.17 8.80 0.84
C PRO A 217 27.68 8.97 0.62
N GLY A 218 28.14 8.62 -0.59
CA GLY A 218 29.57 8.57 -0.96
C GLY A 218 30.40 7.49 -0.23
N CYS A 219 29.82 6.79 0.75
CA CYS A 219 30.50 5.96 1.75
C CYS A 219 31.71 6.64 2.42
N GLU A 220 31.57 7.95 2.66
CA GLU A 220 32.50 8.83 3.40
C GLU A 220 32.82 8.33 4.82
N ARG A 221 31.88 7.61 5.46
CA ARG A 221 32.07 7.03 6.80
C ARG A 221 32.41 5.54 6.73
N PRO A 222 33.33 5.05 7.60
CA PRO A 222 33.65 3.62 7.69
C PRO A 222 32.41 2.76 7.84
N ARG A 223 32.27 1.75 6.96
CA ARG A 223 31.13 0.83 6.95
C ARG A 223 31.28 -0.20 8.07
N THR A 224 30.28 -0.28 8.94
CA THR A 224 30.24 -1.19 10.08
C THR A 224 29.28 -2.35 9.82
N GLN A 225 29.59 -3.55 10.31
CA GLN A 225 28.64 -4.68 10.28
C GLN A 225 27.37 -4.32 11.07
N VAL A 226 26.19 -4.65 10.55
CA VAL A 226 24.96 -4.50 11.36
C VAL A 226 24.92 -5.58 12.46
N PRO A 227 24.40 -5.27 13.67
CA PRO A 227 24.29 -6.25 14.75
C PRO A 227 23.24 -7.33 14.45
N ALA A 228 23.15 -8.33 15.32
CA ALA A 228 22.04 -9.28 15.29
C ALA A 228 20.72 -8.55 15.64
N GLY A 229 19.63 -8.91 14.96
CA GLY A 229 18.33 -8.27 15.12
C GLY A 229 17.45 -8.38 13.88
N SER A 230 16.25 -7.80 13.98
CA SER A 230 15.27 -7.72 12.89
C SER A 230 15.36 -6.39 12.16
N TYR A 231 15.19 -6.42 10.84
CA TYR A 231 15.37 -5.29 9.94
C TYR A 231 14.21 -5.21 8.94
N SER A 232 14.03 -4.02 8.36
CA SER A 232 13.10 -3.78 7.26
C SER A 232 13.85 -3.38 5.99
N ALA A 233 13.30 -3.70 4.82
CA ALA A 233 13.84 -3.26 3.53
C ALA A 233 12.73 -2.85 2.55
N ILE A 234 13.00 -1.81 1.74
CA ILE A 234 12.14 -1.36 0.63
C ILE A 234 12.94 -1.32 -0.68
N GLY A 235 12.27 -1.69 -1.78
CA GLY A 235 12.79 -1.53 -3.14
C GLY A 235 12.19 -0.27 -3.78
N LYS A 236 12.98 0.43 -4.61
CA LYS A 236 12.56 1.62 -5.34
C LYS A 236 12.85 1.52 -6.83
N ILE A 237 11.94 2.08 -7.66
CA ILE A 237 12.13 2.36 -9.09
C ILE A 237 11.58 3.78 -9.35
N GLY A 238 12.47 4.76 -9.36
CA GLY A 238 12.10 6.18 -9.40
C GLY A 238 11.34 6.58 -8.13
N GLU A 239 10.16 7.16 -8.28
CA GLU A 239 9.29 7.57 -7.17
C GLU A 239 8.51 6.40 -6.56
N ARG A 240 8.40 5.26 -7.25
CA ARG A 240 7.65 4.08 -6.79
C ARG A 240 8.47 3.27 -5.79
N GLU A 241 7.90 3.04 -4.61
CA GLU A 241 8.44 2.18 -3.55
C GLU A 241 7.62 0.89 -3.41
N SER A 242 8.26 -0.18 -2.96
CA SER A 242 7.55 -1.38 -2.49
C SER A 242 7.01 -1.19 -1.08
N PHE A 243 6.03 -2.01 -0.69
CA PHE A 243 5.81 -2.28 0.73
C PHE A 243 7.10 -2.80 1.39
N PRO A 244 7.32 -2.52 2.69
CA PRO A 244 8.48 -3.02 3.42
C PRO A 244 8.39 -4.53 3.64
N ILE A 245 9.48 -5.24 3.36
CA ILE A 245 9.69 -6.62 3.81
C ILE A 245 10.52 -6.64 5.09
N THR A 246 10.37 -7.69 5.90
CA THR A 246 11.14 -7.89 7.14
C THR A 246 12.03 -9.12 7.04
N PHE A 247 13.25 -9.03 7.58
CA PHE A 247 14.21 -10.13 7.66
C PHE A 247 15.07 -10.01 8.92
N ASN A 248 15.80 -11.07 9.28
CA ASN A 248 16.65 -11.11 10.47
C ASN A 248 18.13 -11.30 10.11
N MET A 249 19.01 -10.64 10.87
CA MET A 249 20.43 -11.02 10.97
C MET A 249 20.63 -11.73 12.31
N VAL A 250 21.26 -12.89 12.33
CA VAL A 250 21.59 -13.65 13.56
C VAL A 250 23.09 -13.78 13.73
N ALA A 251 23.55 -13.89 14.98
CA ALA A 251 24.95 -14.20 15.25
C ALA A 251 25.34 -15.56 14.64
N PRO A 252 26.62 -15.79 14.29
CA PRO A 252 27.12 -17.12 13.98
C PRO A 252 26.86 -18.08 15.14
N ALA A 253 26.54 -19.33 14.82
CA ALA A 253 26.51 -20.37 15.84
C ALA A 253 27.88 -20.48 16.49
N GLN A 254 27.94 -20.36 17.81
CA GLN A 254 29.18 -20.60 18.56
C GLN A 254 29.54 -22.08 18.41
N GLN A 255 30.75 -22.35 17.93
CA GLN A 255 31.30 -23.71 17.94
C GLN A 255 31.73 -24.04 19.38
N PRO A 256 31.45 -25.26 19.87
CA PRO A 256 31.78 -25.69 21.23
C PRO A 256 33.28 -25.96 21.43
#